data_AF-A0A0R1LGI3-F1
#
_entry.id   AF-A0A0R1LGI3-F1
#
_cell.length_a   1.000
_cell.length_b   1.000
_cell.length_c   1.000
_cell.angle_alpha   90.00
_cell.angle_beta   90.00
_cell.angle_gamma   90.00
#
_symmetry.space_group_name_H-M   'P 1'
#
loop_
_entity.id
_entity.type
_entity.pdbx_description
1 polymer ?
#
loop_
_entity_poly.entity_id
_entity_poly.type
_entity_poly.pdbx_seq_one_letter_code
_entity_poly.pdbx_strand_id
1 'polypeptide(L)'
;MPANPELLASIKNQVCYTDLVYQRVNKKLKVDFSRSEIEKLVQDILSDDQTTVEKQGKNYYVSGLAYSTRLTINSFNFRLIAADRL
;
A
#
# COMPACT_ATOMS: atom_id res chain seq x y z
N MET A 1 -8.03 -7.45 14.42
CA MET A 1 -6.77 -8.16 14.73
C MET A 1 -5.65 -7.30 14.16
N PRO A 2 -4.64 -6.89 14.96
CA PRO A 2 -3.48 -6.19 14.44
C PRO A 2 -2.80 -7.04 13.35
N ALA A 3 -2.19 -6.40 12.36
CA ALA A 3 -1.51 -7.10 11.28
C ALA A 3 -0.44 -8.05 11.85
N ASN A 4 -0.22 -9.18 11.18
CA ASN A 4 0.94 -10.03 11.46
C ASN A 4 2.21 -9.21 11.14
N PRO A 5 3.06 -8.88 12.14
CA PRO A 5 4.21 -8.02 11.95
C PRO A 5 5.23 -8.60 10.94
N GLU A 6 5.35 -9.92 10.84
CA GLU A 6 6.22 -10.58 9.85
C GLU A 6 5.71 -10.39 8.42
N LEU A 7 4.38 -10.36 8.25
CA LEU A 7 3.76 -10.14 6.95
C LEU A 7 3.96 -8.69 6.49
N LEU A 8 3.76 -7.71 7.38
CA LEU A 8 4.00 -6.30 7.06
C LEU A 8 5.47 -6.07 6.69
N ALA A 9 6.40 -6.63 7.46
CA ALA A 9 7.82 -6.56 7.13
C ALA A 9 8.13 -7.17 5.76
N SER A 10 7.50 -8.31 5.42
CA SER A 10 7.66 -8.96 4.12
C SER A 10 7.14 -8.10 2.97
N ILE A 11 5.96 -7.48 3.13
CA ILE A 11 5.38 -6.57 2.14
C ILE A 11 6.27 -5.33 1.97
N LYS A 12 6.68 -4.71 3.08
CA LYS A 12 7.53 -3.51 3.10
C LYS A 12 8.84 -3.71 2.32
N ASN A 13 9.49 -4.86 2.50
CA ASN A 13 10.77 -5.15 1.88
C ASN A 13 10.68 -5.54 0.39
N GLN A 14 9.50 -5.99 -0.06
CA GLN A 14 9.32 -6.53 -1.42
C GLN A 14 8.39 -5.69 -2.29
N VAL A 15 7.74 -4.67 -1.74
CA VAL A 15 6.79 -3.85 -2.48
C VAL A 15 7.48 -3.25 -3.70
N CYS A 16 6.85 -3.43 -4.86
CA CYS A 16 7.37 -2.96 -6.13
C CYS A 16 6.31 -2.19 -6.93
N TYR A 17 6.79 -1.35 -7.84
CA TYR A 17 5.99 -0.37 -8.54
C TYR A 17 6.19 -0.50 -10.06
N THR A 18 5.23 0.00 -10.81
CA THR A 18 5.32 0.15 -12.28
C THR A 18 4.78 1.52 -12.65
N ASP A 19 5.12 2.04 -13.83
CA ASP A 19 4.67 3.35 -14.28
C ASP A 19 3.15 3.54 -14.19
N LEU A 20 2.39 2.50 -14.52
CA LEU A 20 0.92 2.49 -14.46
C LEU A 20 0.38 2.64 -13.04
N VAL A 21 1.13 2.20 -12.03
CA VAL A 21 0.69 2.23 -10.63
C VAL A 21 0.75 3.66 -10.10
N TYR A 22 1.81 4.41 -10.40
CA TYR A 22 1.91 5.80 -9.97
C TYR A 22 0.73 6.64 -10.52
N GLN A 23 0.41 6.47 -11.80
CA GLN A 23 -0.74 7.13 -12.42
C GLN A 23 -2.07 6.74 -11.75
N ARG A 24 -2.25 5.45 -11.42
CA ARG A 24 -3.46 4.96 -10.74
C ARG A 24 -3.62 5.51 -9.33
N VAL A 25 -2.52 5.61 -8.57
CA VAL A 25 -2.52 6.18 -7.21
C VAL A 25 -2.98 7.63 -7.25
N ASN A 26 -2.35 8.46 -8.10
CA ASN A 26 -2.73 9.86 -8.27
C ASN A 26 -4.21 10.00 -8.66
N LYS A 27 -4.66 9.21 -9.64
CA LYS A 27 -6.06 9.22 -10.10
C LYS A 27 -7.05 8.84 -9.00
N LYS A 28 -6.77 7.78 -8.23
CA LYS A 28 -7.70 7.28 -7.20
C LYS A 28 -7.74 8.17 -5.96
N LEU A 29 -6.59 8.68 -5.54
CA LEU A 29 -6.51 9.56 -4.37
C LEU A 29 -6.85 11.03 -4.68
N LYS A 30 -6.97 11.39 -5.97
CA LYS A 30 -7.16 12.76 -6.48
C LYS A 30 -6.04 13.70 -6.02
N VAL A 31 -4.80 13.24 -6.18
CA VAL A 31 -3.57 13.95 -5.83
C VAL A 31 -2.62 13.98 -7.04
N ASP A 32 -1.57 14.80 -6.97
CA ASP A 32 -0.53 14.89 -7.99
C ASP A 32 0.86 14.65 -7.37
N PHE A 33 1.05 13.45 -6.82
CA PHE A 33 2.32 13.07 -6.21
C PHE A 33 3.33 12.61 -7.26
N SER A 34 4.58 12.99 -7.05
CA SER A 34 5.74 12.40 -7.71
C SER A 34 5.89 10.92 -7.32
N ARG A 35 6.70 10.18 -8.08
CA ARG A 35 7.00 8.77 -7.78
C ARG A 35 7.55 8.59 -6.38
N SER A 36 8.48 9.47 -5.99
CA SER A 36 9.15 9.48 -4.69
C SER A 36 8.16 9.73 -3.55
N GLU A 37 7.19 10.62 -3.75
CA GLU A 37 6.14 10.90 -2.75
C GLU A 37 5.19 9.71 -2.59
N ILE A 38 4.86 9.01 -3.68
CA ILE A 38 4.04 7.78 -3.63
C ILE A 38 4.80 6.66 -2.90
N GLU A 39 6.08 6.46 -3.22
CA GLU A 39 6.92 5.47 -2.54
C GLU A 39 7.04 5.77 -1.05
N LYS A 40 7.26 7.04 -0.70
CA LYS A 40 7.30 7.50 0.68
C LYS A 40 5.98 7.24 1.40
N LEU A 41 4.84 7.64 0.82
CA LEU A 41 3.51 7.37 1.39
C LEU A 41 3.30 5.87 1.66
N VAL A 42 3.70 5.02 0.73
CA VAL A 42 3.56 3.57 0.87
C VAL A 42 4.45 3.03 1.99
N GLN A 43 5.70 3.49 2.09
CA GLN A 43 6.62 3.10 3.16
C GLN A 43 6.15 3.60 4.53
N ASP A 44 5.63 4.82 4.60
CA ASP A 44 5.08 5.42 5.81
C ASP A 44 3.86 4.62 6.30
N ILE A 45 2.94 4.25 5.41
CA ILE A 45 1.81 3.36 5.74
C ILE A 45 2.31 1.98 6.22
N LEU A 46 3.26 1.35 5.51
CA LEU A 46 3.75 0.02 5.86
C LEU A 46 4.60 0.00 7.14
N SER A 47 5.03 1.15 7.64
CA SER A 47 5.80 1.30 8.88
C SER A 47 4.95 1.73 10.08
N ASP A 48 3.68 2.07 9.86
CA ASP A 48 2.78 2.54 10.90
C ASP A 48 2.23 1.38 11.73
N ASP A 49 2.32 1.50 13.06
CA ASP A 49 1.92 0.45 14.01
C ASP A 49 0.40 0.19 14.02
N GLN A 50 -0.41 1.14 13.51
CA GLN A 50 -1.86 1.00 13.40
C GLN A 50 -2.29 0.41 12.06
N THR A 51 -1.34 0.13 11.16
CA THR A 51 -1.64 -0.47 9.87
C THR A 51 -2.16 -1.89 10.04
N THR A 52 -3.27 -2.16 9.36
CA THR A 52 -3.89 -3.49 9.32
C THR A 52 -3.76 -4.09 7.93
N VAL A 53 -3.63 -5.41 7.86
CA VAL A 53 -3.51 -6.14 6.59
C VAL A 53 -4.56 -7.25 6.55
N GLU A 54 -5.34 -7.26 5.48
CA GLU A 54 -6.27 -8.32 5.16
C GLU A 54 -5.91 -8.96 3.83
N LYS A 55 -5.83 -10.29 3.77
CA LYS A 55 -5.66 -11.01 2.50
C LYS A 55 -7.02 -11.44 1.98
N GLN A 56 -7.38 -11.01 0.78
CA GLN A 56 -8.57 -11.49 0.08
C GLN A 56 -8.18 -11.91 -1.34
N GLY A 57 -8.27 -13.22 -1.60
CA GLY A 57 -7.84 -13.83 -2.86
C GLY A 57 -6.37 -13.53 -3.19
N LYS A 58 -6.15 -12.88 -4.34
CA LYS A 58 -4.80 -12.55 -4.86
C LYS A 58 -4.24 -11.22 -4.35
N ASN A 59 -4.93 -10.55 -3.42
CA ASN A 59 -4.55 -9.21 -2.97
C ASN A 59 -4.43 -9.14 -1.44
N TYR A 60 -3.48 -8.35 -0.98
CA TYR A 60 -3.40 -7.77 0.34
C TYR A 60 -4.05 -6.38 0.31
N TYR A 61 -4.94 -6.12 1.25
CA TYR A 61 -5.52 -4.82 1.52
C TYR A 61 -4.89 -4.28 2.80
N VAL A 62 -4.05 -3.27 2.64
CA VAL A 62 -3.30 -2.64 3.73
C VAL A 62 -3.98 -1.33 4.07
N SER A 63 -4.59 -1.22 5.25
CA SER A 63 -5.31 -0.02 5.66
C SER A 63 -4.45 0.79 6.64
N GLY A 64 -3.96 1.95 6.19
CA GLY A 64 -3.26 2.94 7.02
C GLY A 64 -4.25 4.00 7.50
N LEU A 65 -4.81 3.79 8.69
CA LEU A 65 -5.86 4.66 9.25
C LEU A 65 -5.37 6.10 9.46
N ALA A 66 -4.12 6.27 9.93
CA ALA A 66 -3.49 7.57 10.11
C ALA A 66 -3.38 8.38 8.80
N TYR A 67 -3.37 7.69 7.65
CA TYR A 67 -3.24 8.27 6.32
C TYR A 67 -4.57 8.29 5.55
N SER A 68 -5.67 7.82 6.17
CA SER A 68 -6.97 7.60 5.53
C SER A 68 -6.86 6.92 4.16
N THR A 69 -5.93 5.97 4.03
CA THR A 69 -5.56 5.36 2.75
C THR A 69 -5.47 3.84 2.88
N ARG A 70 -6.03 3.13 1.90
CA ARG A 70 -5.92 1.69 1.73
C ARG A 70 -5.09 1.36 0.50
N LEU A 71 -4.00 0.63 0.68
CA LEU A 71 -3.20 0.09 -0.41
C LEU A 71 -3.73 -1.29 -0.81
N THR A 72 -3.81 -1.54 -2.11
CA THR A 72 -4.06 -2.88 -2.65
C THR A 72 -2.76 -3.39 -3.25
N ILE A 73 -2.21 -4.48 -2.69
CA ILE A 73 -0.92 -5.05 -3.08
C ILE A 73 -1.14 -6.49 -3.52
N ASN A 74 -0.54 -6.92 -4.63
CA ASN A 74 -0.65 -8.30 -5.07
C ASN A 74 0.06 -9.25 -4.10
N SER A 75 -0.58 -10.38 -3.76
CA SER A 75 -0.03 -11.30 -2.76
C SER A 75 1.02 -12.28 -3.27
N PHE A 76 1.21 -12.37 -4.59
CA PHE A 76 2.21 -13.24 -5.19
C PHE A 76 3.53 -12.52 -5.46
N ASN A 77 3.48 -11.27 -5.93
CA ASN A 77 4.68 -10.51 -6.33
C ASN A 77 4.85 -9.16 -5.63
N PHE A 78 4.03 -8.88 -4.61
CA PHE A 78 4.10 -7.65 -3.82
C PHE A 78 3.99 -6.34 -4.63
N ARG A 79 3.51 -6.42 -5.87
CA ARG A 79 3.29 -5.21 -6.69
C ARG A 79 2.14 -4.40 -6.13
N LEU A 80 2.36 -3.12 -5.88
CA LEU A 80 1.26 -2.20 -5.59
C LEU A 80 0.33 -2.11 -6.81
N ILE A 81 -0.97 -2.28 -6.60
CA ILE A 81 -1.98 -2.27 -7.67
C ILE A 81 -2.67 -0.91 -7.73
N ALA A 82 -3.06 -0.40 -6.56
CA ALA A 82 -3.82 0.82 -6.37
C ALA A 82 -3.75 1.30 -4.91
N ALA A 83 -4.14 2.56 -4.69
CA ALA A 83 -4.43 3.12 -3.39
C ALA A 83 -5.81 3.79 -3.43
N ASP A 84 -6.61 3.61 -2.39
CA ASP A 84 -7.97 4.15 -2.27
C ASP A 84 -8.09 4.93 -0.95
N ARG A 85 -8.94 5.96 -0.90
CA ARG A 85 -9.25 6.67 0.34
C ARG A 85 -10.20 5.83 1.19
N LEU A 86 -9.94 5.76 2.50
CA LEU A 86 -10.81 5.13 3.49
C LEU A 86 -11.99 6.02 3.87
#